data_AF-A0A3D8P0I8-F1
#
_entry.id   AF-A0A3D8P0I8-F1
#
_cell.length_a   1.000
_cell.length_b   1.000
_cell.length_c   1.000
_cell.angle_alpha   90.00
_cell.angle_beta   90.00
_cell.angle_gamma   90.00
#
_symmetry.space_group_name_H-M   'P 1'
#
loop_
_entity.id
_entity.type
_entity.pdbx_description
1 polymer ?
#
loop_
_entity_poly.entity_id
_entity_poly.type
_entity_poly.pdbx_seq_one_letter_code
_entity_poly.pdbx_strand_id
1 'polypeptide(L)'
;GYTLEQVLPAGAEVNLRFQANLSGGGEAVDVTEEVGPELKKQLELAARLSGLNVCGVDFLAEDLHSPMPADQQQGILEINAAPGLRMHLNGKRGKEIADWIITRLDLQPSQKLPLFAVTGTNGKTTVVRCLAHLLALAGKKVGYTT
;
A
#
# COMPACT_ATOMS: atom_id res chain seq x y z
N GLY A 1 14.60 -0.53 32.70
CA GLY A 1 14.74 0.22 31.45
C GLY A 1 16.14 0.77 31.35
N TYR A 2 16.62 1.04 30.14
CA TYR A 2 17.94 1.63 29.87
C TYR A 2 17.85 3.17 29.80
N THR A 3 18.97 3.87 29.99
CA THR A 3 19.06 5.33 29.79
C THR A 3 19.78 5.67 28.48
N LEU A 4 19.70 6.92 28.03
CA LEU A 4 20.34 7.36 26.78
C LEU A 4 21.87 7.35 26.86
N GLU A 5 22.43 7.45 28.07
CA GLU A 5 23.86 7.50 28.35
C GLU A 5 24.48 6.11 28.53
N GLN A 6 23.65 5.07 28.56
CA GLN A 6 24.09 3.71 28.85
C GLN A 6 24.47 2.97 27.56
N VAL A 7 25.65 2.34 27.55
CA VAL A 7 26.03 1.38 26.50
C VAL A 7 25.35 0.04 26.78
N LEU A 8 24.62 -0.49 25.80
CA LEU A 8 23.96 -1.78 25.92
C LEU A 8 24.97 -2.92 26.00
N PRO A 9 24.72 -3.95 26.84
CA PRO A 9 25.48 -5.20 26.79
C PRO A 9 25.42 -5.82 25.38
N ALA A 10 26.47 -6.54 24.99
CA ALA A 10 26.50 -7.23 23.71
C ALA A 10 25.29 -8.18 23.57
N GLY A 11 24.55 -8.04 22.47
CA GLY A 11 23.35 -8.84 22.19
C GLY A 11 22.07 -8.39 22.90
N ALA A 12 22.10 -7.31 23.67
CA ALA A 12 20.89 -6.77 24.28
C ALA A 12 20.07 -5.95 23.27
N GLU A 13 18.77 -6.23 23.19
CA GLU A 13 17.81 -5.46 22.39
C GLU A 13 16.97 -4.54 23.28
N VAL A 14 16.63 -3.36 22.76
CA VAL A 14 15.73 -2.42 23.43
C VAL A 14 14.64 -1.93 22.48
N ASN A 15 13.38 -2.11 22.91
CA ASN A 15 12.24 -1.58 22.16
C ASN A 15 12.13 -0.07 22.38
N LEU A 16 12.50 0.70 21.37
CA LEU A 16 12.43 2.16 21.41
C LEU A 16 11.00 2.68 21.25
N ARG A 17 10.16 1.94 20.51
CA ARG A 17 8.74 2.25 20.27
C ARG A 17 7.95 0.95 20.14
N PHE A 18 6.68 0.99 20.53
CA PHE A 18 5.75 -0.14 20.38
C PHE A 18 5.05 -0.17 19.02
N GLN A 19 5.21 0.88 18.21
CA GLN A 19 4.56 0.99 16.90
C GLN A 19 5.52 0.49 15.81
N ALA A 20 5.08 -0.49 15.03
CA ALA A 20 5.80 -1.03 13.89
C ALA A 20 5.63 -0.14 12.65
N ASN A 21 6.13 1.10 12.72
CA ASN A 21 6.03 2.08 11.63
C ASN A 21 7.39 2.41 11.03
N LEU A 22 7.54 2.22 9.71
CA LEU A 22 8.76 2.59 8.98
C LEU A 22 9.17 4.06 9.17
N SER A 23 8.20 4.99 9.15
CA SER A 23 8.45 6.42 9.38
C SER A 23 8.92 6.73 10.81
N GLY A 24 8.63 5.84 11.75
CA GLY A 24 9.06 5.92 13.14
C GLY A 24 10.44 5.29 13.40
N GLY A 25 11.12 4.81 12.36
CA GLY A 25 12.40 4.11 12.47
C GLY A 25 12.29 2.58 12.58
N GLY A 26 11.11 2.01 12.32
CA GLY A 26 10.95 0.56 12.22
C GLY A 26 11.60 -0.02 10.97
N GLU A 27 11.76 -1.33 10.95
CA GLU A 27 12.32 -2.09 9.84
C GLU A 27 11.22 -2.85 9.08
N ALA A 28 11.39 -3.01 7.77
CA ALA A 28 10.55 -3.90 6.96
C ALA A 28 11.36 -5.14 6.59
N VAL A 29 10.82 -6.31 6.94
CA VAL A 29 11.41 -7.61 6.66
C VAL A 29 10.55 -8.31 5.61
N ASP A 30 11.18 -8.84 4.56
CA ASP A 30 10.50 -9.62 3.53
C ASP A 30 10.29 -11.05 4.01
N VAL A 31 9.04 -11.38 4.33
CA VAL A 31 8.60 -12.70 4.84
C VAL A 31 7.88 -13.53 3.78
N THR A 32 7.99 -13.20 2.49
CA THR A 32 7.16 -13.81 1.42
C THR A 32 7.24 -15.35 1.38
N GLU A 33 8.42 -15.91 1.67
CA GLU A 33 8.65 -17.36 1.69
C GLU A 33 8.13 -18.04 2.96
N GLU A 34 8.01 -17.28 4.05
CA GLU A 34 7.54 -17.77 5.35
C GLU A 34 6.02 -17.91 5.38
N VAL A 35 5.31 -17.11 4.58
CA VAL A 35 3.85 -17.15 4.48
C VAL A 35 3.40 -18.48 3.86
N GLY A 36 2.68 -19.27 4.65
CA GLY A 36 2.14 -20.57 4.30
C GLY A 36 1.10 -20.52 3.17
N PRO A 37 0.94 -21.60 2.39
CA PRO A 37 0.02 -21.65 1.25
C PRO A 37 -1.45 -21.44 1.63
N GLU A 38 -1.87 -21.85 2.84
CA GLU A 38 -3.24 -21.66 3.30
C GLU A 38 -3.55 -20.17 3.54
N LEU A 39 -2.65 -19.46 4.23
CA LEU A 39 -2.78 -18.02 4.44
C LEU A 39 -2.74 -17.26 3.11
N LYS A 40 -1.84 -17.62 2.19
CA LYS A 40 -1.78 -17.04 0.84
C LYS A 40 -3.14 -17.12 0.13
N LYS A 41 -3.80 -18.29 0.15
CA LYS A 41 -5.12 -18.46 -0.47
C LYS A 41 -6.19 -17.57 0.17
N GLN A 42 -6.18 -17.41 1.49
CA GLN A 42 -7.13 -16.56 2.19
C GLN A 42 -6.94 -15.08 1.81
N LEU A 43 -5.70 -14.60 1.76
CA LEU A 43 -5.38 -13.24 1.35
C LEU A 43 -5.70 -13.00 -0.13
N GLU A 44 -5.40 -13.95 -1.02
CA GLU A 44 -5.79 -13.88 -2.43
C GLU A 44 -7.30 -13.83 -2.63
N LEU A 45 -8.07 -14.59 -1.84
CA LEU A 45 -9.52 -14.57 -1.87
C LEU A 45 -10.05 -13.19 -1.45
N ALA A 46 -9.53 -12.63 -0.36
CA ALA A 46 -9.91 -11.28 0.08
C ALA A 46 -9.58 -10.21 -0.96
N ALA A 47 -8.40 -10.28 -1.58
CA ALA A 47 -8.01 -9.41 -2.68
C ALA A 47 -8.99 -9.51 -3.86
N ARG A 48 -9.37 -10.73 -4.27
CA ARG A 48 -10.35 -10.94 -5.36
C ARG A 48 -11.73 -10.38 -5.02
N LEU A 49 -12.20 -10.58 -3.78
CA LEU A 49 -13.50 -10.09 -3.33
C LEU A 49 -13.57 -8.57 -3.27
N SER A 50 -12.43 -7.88 -3.12
CA SER A 50 -12.37 -6.41 -3.17
C SER A 50 -12.70 -5.82 -4.55
N GLY A 51 -12.59 -6.62 -5.62
CA GLY A 51 -12.81 -6.16 -7.00
C GLY A 51 -11.70 -5.24 -7.55
N LEU A 52 -10.57 -5.13 -6.85
CA LEU A 52 -9.43 -4.31 -7.25
C LEU A 52 -8.47 -5.12 -8.13
N ASN A 53 -7.91 -4.48 -9.17
CA ASN A 53 -6.91 -5.12 -10.04
C ASN A 53 -5.57 -5.33 -9.31
N VAL A 54 -5.22 -4.39 -8.42
CA VAL A 54 -4.05 -4.41 -7.55
C VAL A 54 -4.48 -3.84 -6.21
N CYS A 55 -4.14 -4.51 -5.12
CA CYS A 55 -4.35 -4.01 -3.77
C CYS A 55 -3.23 -4.49 -2.83
N GLY A 56 -3.06 -3.80 -1.71
CA GLY A 56 -2.34 -4.31 -0.55
C GLY A 56 -3.34 -4.81 0.47
N VAL A 57 -3.04 -5.94 1.11
CA VAL A 57 -3.85 -6.46 2.22
C VAL A 57 -3.01 -6.36 3.47
N ASP A 58 -3.46 -5.54 4.40
CA ASP A 58 -2.81 -5.37 5.69
C ASP A 58 -3.41 -6.40 6.64
N PHE A 59 -2.57 -7.32 7.10
CA PHE A 59 -2.99 -8.52 7.80
C PHE A 59 -2.20 -8.69 9.09
N LEU A 60 -2.87 -9.15 10.14
CA LEU A 60 -2.27 -9.46 11.43
C LEU A 60 -2.56 -10.93 11.77
N ALA A 61 -1.53 -11.65 12.19
CA ALA A 61 -1.60 -13.03 12.67
C ALA A 61 -0.50 -13.31 13.69
N GLU A 62 -0.70 -14.33 14.51
CA GLU A 62 0.29 -14.82 15.46
C GLU A 62 1.36 -15.69 14.77
N ASP A 63 0.97 -16.44 13.74
CA ASP A 63 1.87 -17.28 12.96
C ASP A 63 1.54 -17.20 11.45
N LEU A 64 2.57 -17.00 10.63
CA LEU A 64 2.48 -16.90 9.17
C LEU A 64 2.73 -18.25 8.47
N HIS A 65 3.28 -19.24 9.17
CA HIS A 65 3.72 -20.52 8.61
C HIS A 65 2.58 -21.52 8.38
N SER A 66 2.95 -22.67 7.78
CA SER A 66 2.04 -23.78 7.54
C SER A 66 2.50 -25.05 8.25
N PRO A 67 1.58 -25.83 8.85
CA PRO A 67 0.14 -25.57 8.96
C PRO A 67 -0.15 -24.41 9.93
N MET A 68 -1.18 -23.62 9.65
CA MET A 68 -1.62 -22.58 10.57
C MET A 68 -2.24 -23.22 11.83
N PRO A 69 -1.92 -22.74 13.04
CA PRO A 69 -2.61 -23.15 14.25
C PRO A 69 -4.12 -22.92 14.13
N ALA A 70 -4.93 -23.88 14.56
CA ALA A 70 -6.39 -23.82 14.39
C ALA A 70 -7.05 -22.75 15.26
N ASP A 71 -6.38 -22.36 16.35
CA ASP A 71 -6.85 -21.47 17.40
C ASP A 71 -6.16 -20.10 17.43
N GLN A 72 -5.27 -19.82 16.45
CA GLN A 72 -4.59 -18.52 16.41
C GLN A 72 -5.56 -17.36 16.16
N GLN A 73 -5.24 -16.21 16.74
CA GLN A 73 -5.90 -14.95 16.38
C GLN A 73 -5.31 -14.37 15.11
N GLN A 74 -6.17 -14.06 14.14
CA GLN A 74 -5.77 -13.45 12.89
C GLN A 74 -6.89 -12.61 12.28
N GLY A 75 -6.54 -11.65 11.43
CA GLY A 75 -7.52 -10.80 10.77
C GLY A 75 -6.93 -9.86 9.72
N ILE A 76 -7.77 -9.52 8.74
CA ILE A 76 -7.49 -8.43 7.80
C ILE A 76 -7.84 -7.12 8.50
N LEU A 77 -6.87 -6.20 8.55
CA LEU A 77 -7.03 -4.87 9.12
C LEU A 77 -7.59 -3.91 8.07
N GLU A 78 -7.00 -3.88 6.89
CA GLU A 78 -7.43 -3.04 5.77
C GLU A 78 -7.07 -3.63 4.40
N ILE A 79 -7.77 -3.18 3.36
CA ILE A 79 -7.45 -3.47 1.96
C ILE A 79 -7.24 -2.15 1.23
N ASN A 80 -6.01 -1.93 0.78
CA ASN A 80 -5.54 -0.70 0.20
C ASN A 80 -5.57 -0.75 -1.32
N ALA A 81 -6.35 0.13 -1.97
CA ALA A 81 -6.43 0.21 -3.44
C ALA A 81 -5.17 0.79 -4.10
N ALA A 82 -4.33 1.50 -3.33
CA ALA A 82 -3.07 2.05 -3.79
C ALA A 82 -1.95 1.66 -2.80
N PRO A 83 -1.48 0.40 -2.83
CA PRO A 83 -0.46 -0.06 -1.89
C PRO A 83 0.88 0.64 -2.12
N GLY A 84 1.54 1.00 -1.02
CA GLY A 84 2.88 1.58 -1.07
C GLY A 84 3.92 0.52 -1.42
N LEU A 85 4.51 0.57 -2.61
CA LEU A 85 5.53 -0.41 -3.00
C LEU A 85 6.89 -0.21 -2.31
N ARG A 86 7.16 0.98 -1.75
CA ARG A 86 8.47 1.36 -1.22
C ARG A 86 9.00 0.37 -0.17
N MET A 87 8.13 -0.18 0.67
CA MET A 87 8.51 -1.17 1.69
C MET A 87 8.98 -2.50 1.08
N HIS A 88 8.50 -2.84 -0.12
CA HIS A 88 8.91 -4.04 -0.85
C HIS A 88 10.16 -3.80 -1.71
N LEU A 89 10.46 -2.54 -2.09
CA LEU A 89 11.60 -2.16 -2.94
C LEU A 89 12.98 -2.40 -2.32
N ASN A 90 13.07 -2.42 -0.99
CA ASN A 90 14.34 -2.70 -0.30
C ASN A 90 14.68 -4.20 -0.27
N GLY A 91 13.73 -5.09 -0.59
CA GLY A 91 13.96 -6.52 -0.78
C GLY A 91 14.33 -6.86 -2.23
N LYS A 92 14.88 -8.06 -2.46
CA LYS A 92 15.27 -8.54 -3.81
C LYS A 92 14.12 -8.50 -4.83
N ARG A 93 12.86 -8.49 -4.37
CA ARG A 93 11.65 -8.66 -5.20
C ARG A 93 10.90 -7.38 -5.52
N GLY A 94 11.19 -6.25 -4.90
CA GLY A 94 10.33 -5.06 -5.10
C GLY A 94 10.32 -4.52 -6.53
N LYS A 95 11.47 -4.59 -7.22
CA LYS A 95 11.52 -4.25 -8.66
C LYS A 95 10.68 -5.23 -9.50
N GLU A 96 10.75 -6.52 -9.17
CA GLU A 96 9.97 -7.56 -9.84
C GLU A 96 8.46 -7.35 -9.67
N ILE A 97 8.02 -6.91 -8.48
CA ILE A 97 6.60 -6.59 -8.21
C ILE A 97 6.14 -5.40 -9.07
N ALA A 98 6.93 -4.33 -9.14
CA ALA A 98 6.58 -3.16 -9.94
C ALA A 98 6.49 -3.52 -11.44
N ASP A 99 7.49 -4.24 -11.96
CA ASP A 99 7.54 -4.70 -13.35
C ASP A 99 6.36 -5.66 -13.64
N TRP A 100 6.03 -6.55 -12.70
CA TRP A 100 4.90 -7.47 -12.81
C TRP A 100 3.58 -6.71 -12.91
N ILE A 101 3.34 -5.73 -12.03
CA ILE A 101 2.12 -4.91 -12.02
C ILE A 101 1.95 -4.18 -13.36
N ILE A 102 3.00 -3.50 -13.83
CA ILE A 102 2.97 -2.74 -15.09
C ILE A 102 2.65 -3.66 -16.26
N THR A 103 3.30 -4.83 -16.31
CA THR A 103 3.10 -5.82 -17.37
C THR A 103 1.69 -6.42 -17.34
N ARG A 104 1.16 -6.76 -16.15
CA ARG A 104 -0.13 -7.44 -16.00
C ARG A 104 -1.32 -6.52 -16.19
N LEU A 105 -1.19 -5.26 -15.79
CA LEU A 105 -2.21 -4.24 -16.04
C LEU A 105 -2.33 -3.91 -17.53
N ASP A 106 -1.44 -4.45 -18.38
CA ASP A 106 -1.34 -4.18 -19.81
C ASP A 106 -1.60 -2.69 -20.04
N LEU A 107 -0.84 -1.86 -19.31
CA LEU A 107 -0.90 -0.42 -19.42
C LEU A 107 -0.32 -0.04 -20.78
N GLN A 108 -1.06 -0.35 -21.83
CA GLN A 108 -0.99 0.35 -23.09
C GLN A 108 -1.04 1.85 -22.73
N PRO A 109 -0.25 2.71 -23.39
CA PRO A 109 -0.40 4.14 -23.25
C PRO A 109 -1.89 4.46 -23.37
N SER A 110 -2.53 4.79 -22.25
CA SER A 110 -3.98 4.89 -22.22
C SER A 110 -4.38 6.02 -23.17
N GLN A 111 -5.54 5.86 -23.80
CA GLN A 111 -6.18 6.89 -24.60
C GLN A 111 -5.97 8.27 -23.96
N LYS A 112 -5.51 9.24 -24.76
CA LYS A 112 -5.20 10.62 -24.35
C LYS A 112 -6.13 11.08 -23.22
N LEU A 113 -5.63 11.11 -21.99
CA LEU A 113 -6.36 11.67 -20.84
C LEU A 113 -6.26 13.20 -20.94
N PRO A 114 -7.35 13.92 -21.25
CA PRO A 114 -7.28 15.37 -21.39
C PRO A 114 -7.01 16.00 -20.02
N LEU A 115 -5.83 16.60 -19.87
CA LEU A 115 -5.42 17.30 -18.65
C LEU A 115 -5.61 18.81 -18.83
N PHE A 116 -6.30 19.44 -17.88
CA PHE A 116 -6.49 20.88 -17.83
C PHE A 116 -5.75 21.45 -16.62
N ALA A 117 -4.80 22.36 -16.85
CA ALA A 117 -4.11 23.08 -15.80
C ALA A 117 -4.64 24.52 -15.72
N VAL A 118 -5.19 24.90 -14.56
CA VAL A 118 -5.71 26.26 -14.31
C VAL A 118 -4.74 27.00 -13.40
N THR A 119 -4.06 28.01 -13.94
CA THR A 119 -3.08 28.82 -13.20
C THR A 119 -3.59 30.25 -13.01
N GLY A 120 -2.99 31.00 -12.08
CA GLY A 120 -3.33 32.40 -11.81
C GLY A 120 -3.43 32.74 -10.34
N THR A 121 -3.62 34.03 -10.04
CA THR A 121 -3.58 34.53 -8.66
C THR A 121 -4.90 34.24 -7.92
N ASN A 122 -6.04 34.60 -8.52
CA ASN A 122 -7.38 34.49 -7.91
C ASN A 122 -8.32 33.65 -8.78
N GLY A 123 -9.28 32.95 -8.15
CA GLY A 123 -10.37 32.26 -8.85
C GLY A 123 -10.04 30.87 -9.43
N LYS A 124 -8.82 30.34 -9.25
CA LYS A 124 -8.41 29.00 -9.73
C LYS A 124 -9.41 27.91 -9.36
N THR A 125 -9.73 27.78 -8.08
CA THR A 125 -10.68 26.78 -7.57
C THR A 125 -12.07 26.93 -8.18
N THR A 126 -12.54 28.17 -8.36
CA THR A 126 -13.84 28.45 -9.00
C THR A 126 -13.84 27.99 -10.46
N VAL A 127 -12.78 28.29 -11.21
CA VAL A 127 -12.64 27.89 -12.61
C VAL A 127 -12.52 26.37 -12.74
N VAL A 128 -11.73 25.71 -11.88
CA VAL A 128 -11.61 24.23 -11.84
C VAL A 128 -12.97 23.58 -11.58
N ARG A 129 -13.74 24.09 -10.60
CA ARG A 129 -15.08 23.58 -10.29
C ARG A 129 -16.07 23.81 -11.44
N CYS A 130 -16.03 24.98 -12.07
CA CYS A 130 -16.90 25.30 -13.20
C CYS A 130 -16.59 24.40 -14.41
N LEU A 131 -15.31 24.23 -14.74
CA LEU A 131 -14.85 23.33 -15.80
C LEU A 131 -15.28 21.88 -15.52
N ALA A 132 -15.09 21.40 -14.29
CA ALA A 132 -15.51 20.06 -13.91
C ALA A 132 -17.03 19.87 -14.05
N HIS A 133 -17.82 20.87 -13.66
CA HIS A 133 -19.27 20.85 -13.80
C HIS A 133 -19.72 20.80 -15.27
N LEU A 134 -19.14 21.64 -16.13
CA LEU A 134 -19.46 21.66 -17.56
C LEU A 134 -19.10 20.33 -18.25
N LEU A 135 -17.93 19.75 -17.93
CA LEU A 135 -17.52 18.47 -18.47
C LEU A 135 -18.42 17.32 -17.99
N ALA A 136 -18.88 17.37 -16.74
CA ALA A 136 -19.85 16.41 -16.20
C ALA A 136 -21.20 16.52 -16.93
N LEU A 137 -21.71 17.74 -17.18
CA LEU A 137 -22.92 17.96 -17.98
C LEU A 137 -22.78 17.44 -19.42
N ALA A 138 -21.56 17.46 -19.98
CA ALA A 138 -21.25 16.86 -21.28
C ALA A 138 -21.09 15.31 -21.24
N GLY A 139 -21.46 14.67 -20.13
CA GLY A 139 -21.41 13.22 -19.95
C GLY A 139 -20.01 12.63 -19.77
N LYS A 140 -19.00 13.46 -19.45
CA LYS A 140 -17.64 12.98 -19.17
C LYS A 140 -17.50 12.59 -17.70
N LYS A 141 -16.69 11.55 -17.42
CA LYS A 141 -16.21 11.25 -16.06
C LYS A 141 -15.07 12.21 -15.73
N VAL A 142 -15.20 12.99 -14.67
CA VAL A 142 -14.26 14.06 -14.33
C VAL A 142 -13.81 13.92 -12.88
N GLY A 143 -12.51 14.10 -12.64
CA GLY A 143 -11.94 14.32 -11.32
C GLY A 143 -11.13 15.61 -11.32
N TYR A 144 -11.05 16.29 -10.17
CA TYR A 144 -10.19 17.47 -10.02
C TYR A 144 -9.56 17.51 -8.63
N THR A 145 -8.43 18.21 -8.54
CA THR A 145 -7.76 18.60 -7.29
C THR A 145 -7.40 20.08 -7.39
N THR A 146 -7.19 20.76 -6.26
CA THR A 146 -6.91 22.20 -6.18
C THR A 146 -5.70 22.49 -5.33
#